data_AF-A0A7H4M5T3-F1
#
_entry.id   AF-A0A7H4M5T3-F1
#
_cell.length_a   1.000
_cell.length_b   1.000
_cell.length_c   1.000
_cell.angle_alpha   90.00
_cell.angle_beta   90.00
_cell.angle_gamma   90.00
#
_symmetry.space_group_name_H-M   'P 1'
#
loop_
_entity.id
_entity.type
_entity.pdbx_description
1 polymer ?
#
loop_
_entity_poly.entity_id
_entity_poly.type
_entity_poly.pdbx_seq_one_letter_code
_entity_poly.pdbx_strand_id
1 'polypeptide(L)'
;MAWLGVRWQIAIPDLALSLGYSWIESAVMAGVKLVPFGQQAAQQLILRLCDRYAADMDSALATPDDAIGSATPLAAIASARHETQYSRLFRS
;
A
#
# COMPACT_ATOMS: atom_id res chain seq x y z
N MET A 1 7.25 -11.18 -6.61
CA MET A 1 7.70 -9.93 -7.30
C MET A 1 9.21 -9.77 -7.30
N ALA A 2 9.92 -9.82 -6.16
CA ALA A 2 11.38 -9.66 -6.11
C ALA A 2 12.15 -10.61 -7.05
N TRP A 3 11.87 -11.92 -7.00
CA TRP A 3 12.51 -12.90 -7.91
C TRP A 3 12.30 -12.56 -9.40
N LEU A 4 11.10 -12.12 -9.77
CA LEU A 4 10.76 -11.75 -11.14
C LEU A 4 11.51 -10.49 -11.58
N GLY A 5 11.60 -9.48 -10.70
CA GLY A 5 12.36 -8.25 -10.94
C GLY A 5 13.83 -8.55 -11.23
N VAL A 6 14.45 -9.45 -10.46
CA VAL A 6 15.82 -9.92 -10.74
C VAL A 6 15.90 -10.64 -12.09
N ARG A 7 14.97 -11.56 -12.37
CA ARG A 7 14.97 -12.36 -13.61
C ARG A 7 14.81 -11.51 -14.88
N TRP A 8 14.09 -10.40 -14.79
CA TRP A 8 13.84 -9.45 -15.87
C TRP A 8 14.78 -8.24 -15.85
N GLN A 9 15.73 -8.18 -14.90
CA GLN A 9 16.66 -7.07 -14.71
C GLN A 9 15.96 -5.70 -14.59
N ILE A 10 14.84 -5.67 -13.88
CA ILE A 10 14.14 -4.42 -13.55
C ILE A 10 14.88 -3.76 -12.39
N ALA A 11 15.17 -2.47 -12.51
CA ALA A 11 15.79 -1.70 -11.44
C ALA A 11 14.88 -1.68 -10.19
N ILE A 12 15.48 -1.74 -9.00
CA ILE A 12 14.73 -1.76 -7.73
C ILE A 12 13.74 -0.59 -7.62
N PRO A 13 14.10 0.67 -7.98
CA PRO A 13 13.16 1.79 -7.94
C PRO A 13 11.92 1.56 -8.83
N ASP A 14 12.09 1.07 -10.05
CA ASP A 14 10.98 0.82 -10.97
C ASP A 14 10.04 -0.27 -10.45
N LEU A 15 10.62 -1.34 -9.87
CA LEU A 15 9.85 -2.41 -9.24
C LEU A 15 9.08 -1.90 -8.01
N ALA A 16 9.72 -1.07 -7.19
CA ALA A 16 9.11 -0.48 -6.00
C ALA A 16 7.96 0.48 -6.37
N LEU A 17 8.15 1.35 -7.36
CA LEU A 17 7.12 2.27 -7.86
C LEU A 17 5.88 1.52 -8.38
N SER A 18 6.09 0.47 -9.18
CA SER A 18 5.00 -0.36 -9.71
C SER A 18 4.21 -1.05 -8.60
N LEU A 19 4.92 -1.65 -7.63
CA LEU A 19 4.31 -2.29 -6.47
C LEU A 19 3.56 -1.27 -5.59
N GLY A 20 4.18 -0.12 -5.33
CA GLY A 20 3.62 0.97 -4.54
C GLY A 20 2.34 1.53 -5.14
N TYR A 21 2.33 1.82 -6.44
CA TYR A 21 1.12 2.28 -7.14
C TYR A 21 -0.02 1.27 -7.02
N SER A 22 0.26 -0.02 -7.31
CA SER A 22 -0.76 -1.08 -7.24
C SER A 22 -1.35 -1.22 -5.83
N TRP A 23 -0.51 -1.10 -4.80
CA TRP A 23 -0.96 -1.11 -3.41
C TRP A 23 -1.83 0.11 -3.06
N ILE A 24 -1.39 1.32 -3.44
CA ILE A 24 -2.12 2.58 -3.20
C ILE A 24 -3.49 2.54 -3.89
N GLU A 25 -3.52 2.21 -5.18
CA GLU A 25 -4.76 2.13 -5.96
C GLU A 25 -5.74 1.13 -5.32
N SER A 26 -5.26 -0.05 -4.94
CA SER A 26 -6.09 -1.08 -4.29
C SER A 26 -6.67 -0.59 -2.96
N ALA A 27 -5.87 0.09 -2.13
CA ALA A 27 -6.32 0.65 -0.86
C ALA A 27 -7.35 1.78 -1.07
N VAL A 28 -7.14 2.66 -2.05
CA VAL A 28 -8.11 3.73 -2.36
C VAL A 28 -9.41 3.14 -2.89
N MET A 29 -9.36 2.12 -3.74
CA MET A 29 -10.57 1.45 -4.25
C MET A 29 -11.35 0.73 -3.15
N ALA A 30 -10.67 0.18 -2.14
CA ALA A 30 -11.35 -0.32 -0.94
C ALA A 30 -12.03 0.83 -0.18
N GLY A 31 -11.36 1.97 -0.02
CA GLY A 31 -11.92 3.19 0.57
C GLY A 31 -13.16 3.70 -0.15
N VAL A 32 -13.16 3.69 -1.49
CA VAL A 32 -14.34 4.08 -2.31
C VAL A 32 -15.55 3.23 -1.97
N LYS A 33 -15.37 1.92 -1.70
CA LYS A 33 -16.48 1.02 -1.38
C LYS A 33 -16.92 1.10 0.09
N LEU A 34 -15.99 1.38 1.01
CA LEU A 34 -16.24 1.35 2.46
C LEU A 34 -16.65 2.72 3.05
N VAL A 35 -16.13 3.83 2.53
CA VAL A 35 -16.35 5.21 3.01
C VAL A 35 -17.26 6.04 2.06
N PRO A 36 -17.85 5.40 1.04
CA PRO A 36 -18.38 6.00 -0.20
C PRO A 36 -17.94 7.43 -0.60
N PHE A 37 -16.71 7.61 -1.06
CA PHE A 37 -16.31 8.85 -1.77
C PHE A 37 -16.25 8.69 -3.28
N GLY A 38 -16.45 9.79 -4.01
CA GLY A 38 -16.56 9.80 -5.47
C GLY A 38 -15.24 9.54 -6.21
N GLN A 39 -15.34 9.12 -7.48
CA GLN A 39 -14.19 8.76 -8.32
C GLN A 39 -13.17 9.90 -8.50
N GLN A 40 -13.64 11.14 -8.62
CA GLN A 40 -12.75 12.30 -8.72
C GLN A 40 -11.92 12.47 -7.43
N ALA A 41 -12.53 12.27 -6.25
CA ALA A 41 -11.82 12.32 -4.98
C ALA A 41 -10.82 11.15 -4.85
N ALA A 42 -11.17 9.97 -5.36
CA ALA A 42 -10.28 8.81 -5.40
C ALA A 42 -9.02 9.08 -6.23
N GLN A 43 -9.18 9.62 -7.45
CA GLN A 43 -8.04 9.97 -8.31
C GLN A 43 -7.14 11.04 -7.68
N GLN A 44 -7.73 12.07 -7.07
CA GLN A 44 -6.98 13.09 -6.33
C GLN A 44 -6.22 12.49 -5.14
N LEU A 45 -6.80 11.52 -4.45
CA LEU A 45 -6.14 10.83 -3.34
C LEU A 45 -4.98 9.96 -3.81
N ILE A 46 -5.15 9.20 -4.90
CA ILE A 46 -4.08 8.40 -5.51
C ILE A 46 -2.89 9.29 -5.86
N LEU A 47 -3.12 10.41 -6.57
CA LEU A 47 -2.04 11.35 -6.92
C LEU A 47 -1.23 11.80 -5.71
N ARG A 48 -1.90 12.28 -4.66
CA ARG A 48 -1.22 12.75 -3.43
C ARG A 48 -0.45 11.64 -2.72
N LEU A 49 -0.99 10.43 -2.69
CA LEU A 49 -0.34 9.28 -2.06
C LEU A 49 0.87 8.81 -2.88
N CYS A 50 0.78 8.82 -4.21
CA CYS A 50 1.89 8.50 -5.10
C CYS A 50 3.02 9.52 -4.97
N ASP A 51 2.72 10.82 -4.91
CA ASP A 51 3.73 11.87 -4.69
C ASP A 51 4.47 11.65 -3.36
N ARG A 52 3.72 11.37 -2.30
CA ARG A 52 4.32 11.08 -0.98
C ARG A 52 5.15 9.80 -1.01
N TYR A 53 4.64 8.73 -1.63
CA TYR A 53 5.34 7.46 -1.74
C TYR A 53 6.67 7.62 -2.48
N ALA A 54 6.68 8.36 -3.59
CA ALA A 54 7.89 8.64 -4.35
C ALA A 54 8.88 9.50 -3.55
N ALA A 55 8.41 10.50 -2.81
CA ALA A 55 9.26 11.36 -1.99
C ALA A 55 9.97 10.60 -0.85
N ASP A 56 9.32 9.59 -0.27
CA ASP A 56 9.88 8.80 0.84
C ASP A 56 10.70 7.58 0.37
N MET A 57 10.76 7.31 -0.95
CA MET A 57 11.31 6.08 -1.52
C MET A 57 12.81 5.90 -1.24
N ASP A 58 13.61 6.95 -1.41
CA ASP A 58 15.07 6.87 -1.18
C ASP A 58 15.39 6.54 0.27
N SER A 59 14.67 7.18 1.21
CA SER A 59 14.81 6.88 2.64
C SER A 59 14.37 5.46 2.96
N ALA A 60 13.29 4.98 2.35
CA ALA A 60 12.80 3.62 2.57
C ALA A 60 13.82 2.58 2.08
N LEU A 61 14.41 2.79 0.89
CA LEU A 61 15.42 1.90 0.31
C LEU A 61 16.75 1.91 1.09
N ALA A 62 17.05 3.01 1.78
CA ALA A 62 18.23 3.14 2.63
C ALA A 62 18.03 2.66 4.09
N THR A 63 16.83 2.14 4.43
CA THR A 63 16.51 1.70 5.80
C THR A 63 17.41 0.52 6.19
N PRO A 64 18.14 0.60 7.32
CA PRO A 64 18.96 -0.51 7.79
C PRO A 64 18.10 -1.64 8.36
N ASP A 65 18.64 -2.86 8.35
CA ASP A 65 17.90 -4.08 8.73
C ASP A 65 17.32 -4.03 10.15
N ASP A 66 18.02 -3.40 11.10
CA ASP A 66 17.58 -3.25 12.49
C ASP A 66 16.41 -2.26 12.66
N ALA A 67 16.21 -1.38 11.67
CA ALA A 67 15.06 -0.50 11.57
C ALA A 67 13.91 -1.10 10.74
N ILE A 68 14.07 -2.30 10.17
CA ILE A 68 12.99 -3.00 9.47
C ILE A 68 11.97 -3.51 10.48
N GLY A 69 10.85 -2.83 10.54
CA GLY A 69 9.71 -3.19 11.35
C GLY A 69 8.69 -2.08 11.35
N SER A 70 7.42 -2.44 11.50
CA SER A 70 6.37 -1.45 11.71
C SER A 70 5.56 -1.82 12.95
N ALA A 71 5.55 -0.92 13.94
CA ALA A 71 4.64 -1.01 15.05
C ALA A 71 3.32 -0.36 14.63
N THR A 72 2.43 -1.13 14.00
CA THR A 72 1.08 -0.70 13.61
C THR A 72 0.01 -1.38 14.46
N PRO A 73 -0.06 -1.11 15.78
CA PRO A 73 -0.93 -1.84 16.70
C PRO A 73 -2.41 -1.71 16.32
N LEU A 74 -2.84 -0.53 15.84
CA LEU A 74 -4.22 -0.32 15.41
C LEU A 74 -4.57 -1.12 14.16
N ALA A 75 -3.63 -1.27 13.22
CA ALA A 75 -3.84 -2.11 12.04
C ALA A 75 -3.93 -3.60 12.42
N ALA A 76 -3.11 -4.06 13.37
CA ALA A 76 -3.17 -5.42 13.89
C ALA A 76 -4.51 -5.71 14.58
N ILE A 77 -4.99 -4.79 15.42
CA ILE A 77 -6.31 -4.90 16.07
C ILE A 77 -7.44 -4.90 15.03
N ALA A 78 -7.40 -3.99 14.06
CA ALA A 78 -8.41 -3.94 12.99
C ALA A 78 -8.44 -5.24 12.18
N SER A 79 -7.26 -5.79 11.84
CA SER A 79 -7.13 -7.08 11.15
C SER A 79 -7.73 -8.22 11.96
N ALA A 80 -7.46 -8.29 13.27
CA ALA A 80 -8.02 -9.33 14.14
C ALA A 80 -9.55 -9.22 14.25
N ARG A 81 -10.09 -8.00 14.28
CA ARG A 81 -11.54 -7.78 14.29
C ARG A 81 -12.20 -8.15 12.96
N HIS A 82 -11.50 -8.00 11.84
CA HIS A 82 -12.01 -8.38 10.52
C HIS A 82 -12.32 -9.88 10.41
N GLU A 83 -11.63 -10.74 11.18
CA GLU A 83 -11.89 -12.19 11.22
C GLU A 83 -13.31 -12.53 11.69
N THR A 84 -13.81 -11.80 12.69
CA THR A 84 -15.10 -12.06 13.36
C THR A 84 -16.22 -11.11 12.94
N GLN A 85 -15.96 -10.25 11.95
CA GLN A 85 -16.94 -9.28 11.46
C GLN A 85 -18.12 -9.98 10.78
N TYR A 86 -19.34 -9.68 11.26
CA TYR A 86 -20.59 -10.34 10.81
C TYR A 86 -20.87 -10.13 9.30
N SER A 87 -20.72 -8.91 8.80
CA SER A 87 -20.88 -8.58 7.37
C SER A 87 -19.56 -8.08 6.80
N ARG A 88 -19.05 -8.77 5.77
CA ARG A 88 -17.76 -8.48 5.13
C ARG A 88 -17.91 -8.35 3.62
N LEU A 89 -17.38 -7.27 3.06
CA LEU A 89 -17.28 -7.06 1.62
C LEU A 89 -15.95 -7.59 1.05
N PHE A 90 -14.92 -7.69 1.90
CA PHE A 90 -13.57 -8.13 1.55
C PHE A 90 -13.17 -9.35 2.37
N ARG A 91 -12.14 -10.05 1.91
CA ARG A 91 -11.64 -11.30 2.51
C ARG A 91 -10.56 -11.08 3.57
N SER A 92 -9.99 -9.88 3.67
CA SER A 92 -8.94 -9.45 4.60
C SER A 92 -8.96 -7.95 4.79
#